data_AF-A0A443JQP9-F1
#
_entry.id   AF-A0A443JQP9-F1
#
_cell.length_a   1.000
_cell.length_b   1.000
_cell.length_c   1.000
_cell.angle_alpha   90.00
_cell.angle_beta   90.00
_cell.angle_gamma   90.00
#
_symmetry.space_group_name_H-M   'P 1'
#
loop_
_entity.id
_entity.type
_entity.pdbx_description
1 polymer ?
#
loop_
_entity_poly.entity_id
_entity_poly.type
_entity_poly.pdbx_seq_one_letter_code
_entity_poly.pdbx_strand_id
1 'polypeptide(L)'
;MSSSGLAVVRNKQGVIREVVNDYLQTISFANGLVESFRPIRYGGTVFVDPRINSGRPSFVETGVRIIDVENRVAAGEPLDEVADDYDLDPREIRHVIDAGRAA
;
A
#
# COMPACT_ATOMS: atom_id res chain seq x y z
N MET A 1 -2.38 -4.44 32.58
CA MET A 1 -3.03 -3.94 31.35
C MET A 1 -3.37 -5.14 30.50
N SER A 2 -4.66 -5.39 30.24
CA SER A 2 -5.13 -6.62 29.58
C SER A 2 -4.74 -6.63 28.10
N SER A 3 -3.88 -7.58 27.73
CA SER A 3 -3.30 -7.81 26.39
C SER A 3 -4.26 -8.51 25.40
N SER A 4 -5.57 -8.50 25.66
CA SER A 4 -6.49 -9.52 25.15
C SER A 4 -6.96 -9.38 23.68
N GLY A 5 -6.55 -8.34 22.94
CA GLY A 5 -7.06 -8.07 21.60
C GLY A 5 -6.21 -8.58 20.42
N LEU A 6 -4.91 -8.79 20.64
CA LEU A 6 -3.90 -8.95 19.56
C LEU A 6 -3.30 -10.35 19.47
N ALA A 7 -3.27 -11.09 20.58
CA ALA A 7 -2.71 -12.44 20.65
C ALA A 7 -3.80 -13.45 21.00
N VAL A 8 -3.80 -14.58 20.30
CA VAL A 8 -4.64 -15.76 20.59
C VAL A 8 -3.73 -16.93 20.94
N VAL A 9 -4.20 -17.85 21.79
CA VAL A 9 -3.43 -19.05 22.12
C VAL A 9 -3.70 -20.12 21.07
N ARG A 10 -2.66 -20.59 20.38
CA ARG A 10 -2.70 -21.72 19.43
C ARG A 10 -1.59 -22.69 19.82
N ASN A 11 -1.89 -23.98 19.94
CA ASN A 11 -0.92 -25.02 20.33
C ASN A 11 -0.13 -24.70 21.63
N LYS A 12 -0.81 -24.14 22.66
CA LYS A 12 -0.21 -23.71 23.94
C LYS A 12 0.85 -22.59 23.83
N GLN A 13 0.91 -21.89 22.70
CA GLN A 13 1.77 -20.72 22.49
C GLN A 13 0.90 -19.50 22.16
N GLY A 14 1.31 -18.31 22.59
CA GLY A 14 0.68 -17.05 22.18
C GLY A 14 1.08 -16.73 20.73
N VAL A 15 0.11 -16.70 19.82
CA VAL A 15 0.33 -16.32 18.43
C VAL A 15 -0.40 -15.01 18.14
N ILE A 16 0.19 -14.19 17.28
CA ILE A 16 -0.48 -13.00 16.75
C ILE A 16 -1.71 -13.47 15.97
N ARG A 17 -2.84 -12.78 16.14
CA ARG A 17 -4.07 -13.10 15.40
C ARG A 17 -3.81 -13.04 13.90
N GLU A 18 -4.41 -13.97 13.17
CA GLU A 18 -4.29 -14.07 11.71
C GLU A 18 -4.56 -12.74 11.01
N VAL A 19 -5.59 -12.00 11.46
CA VAL A 19 -5.89 -10.65 10.96
C VAL A 19 -4.69 -9.70 11.07
N VAL A 20 -3.93 -9.74 12.16
CA VAL A 20 -2.74 -8.89 12.36
C VAL A 20 -1.55 -9.43 11.56
N ASN A 21 -1.47 -10.75 11.37
CA ASN A 21 -0.43 -11.38 10.56
C ASN A 21 -0.46 -10.90 9.10
N ASP A 22 -1.64 -10.74 8.52
CA ASP A 22 -1.79 -10.23 7.15
C ASP A 22 -1.17 -8.83 7.00
N TYR A 23 -1.37 -7.93 7.99
CA TYR A 23 -0.73 -6.59 8.02
C TYR A 23 0.79 -6.65 8.18
N LEU A 24 1.32 -7.62 8.93
CA LEU A 24 2.77 -7.74 9.13
C LEU A 24 3.49 -8.28 7.89
N GLN A 25 2.81 -9.09 7.06
CA GLN A 25 3.37 -9.64 5.83
C GLN A 25 3.71 -8.60 4.77
N THR A 26 3.19 -7.37 4.90
CA THR A 26 3.47 -6.31 3.93
C THR A 26 4.60 -5.36 4.31
N ILE A 27 5.27 -5.61 5.44
CA ILE A 27 6.36 -4.78 5.94
C ILE A 27 7.71 -5.42 5.58
N SER A 28 8.58 -4.64 4.95
CA SER A 28 9.97 -5.00 4.69
C SER A 28 10.85 -4.49 5.82
N PHE A 29 11.77 -5.34 6.30
CA PHE A 29 12.69 -5.02 7.38
C PHE A 29 14.14 -5.05 6.91
N ALA A 30 14.93 -4.08 7.36
CA ALA A 30 16.38 -4.06 7.20
C ALA A 30 17.03 -3.72 8.55
N ASN A 31 18.07 -4.46 8.94
CA ASN A 31 18.79 -4.28 10.21
C ASN A 31 17.87 -4.29 11.46
N GLY A 32 16.80 -5.09 11.42
CA GLY A 32 15.83 -5.19 12.52
C GLY A 32 14.85 -4.01 12.64
N LEU A 33 14.85 -3.08 11.68
CA LEU A 33 13.94 -1.93 11.63
C LEU A 33 13.11 -1.97 10.35
N VAL A 34 11.99 -1.25 10.36
CA VAL A 34 11.13 -1.09 9.17
C VAL A 34 11.88 -0.27 8.12
N GLU A 35 11.95 -0.81 6.91
CA GLU A 35 12.57 -0.15 5.77
C GLU A 35 11.50 0.43 4.83
N SER A 36 10.47 -0.36 4.53
CA SER A 36 9.36 0.03 3.66
C SER A 36 8.15 -0.84 3.95
N PHE A 37 6.98 -0.49 3.41
CA PHE A 37 5.80 -1.35 3.49
C PHE A 37 4.86 -1.16 2.31
N ARG A 38 3.98 -2.13 2.10
CA ARG A 38 2.92 -2.11 1.08
C ARG A 38 1.56 -2.04 1.76
N PRO A 39 0.77 -0.97 1.60
CA PRO A 39 -0.54 -0.92 2.23
C PRO A 39 -1.48 -1.97 1.60
N ILE A 40 -2.04 -2.88 2.42
CA ILE A 40 -2.87 -4.01 1.96
C ILE A 40 -4.03 -3.56 1.07
N ARG A 41 -4.65 -2.42 1.39
CA ARG A 41 -5.82 -1.90 0.68
C ARG A 41 -5.59 -1.71 -0.83
N TYR A 42 -4.34 -1.57 -1.25
CA TYR A 42 -3.97 -1.40 -2.66
C TYR A 42 -3.58 -2.72 -3.32
N GLY A 43 -3.80 -3.88 -2.69
CA GLY A 43 -3.55 -5.18 -3.33
C GLY A 43 -2.10 -5.42 -3.75
N GLY A 44 -1.16 -4.67 -3.15
CA GLY A 44 0.27 -4.79 -3.46
C GLY A 44 0.79 -3.88 -4.57
N THR A 45 -0.06 -3.07 -5.21
CA THR A 45 0.33 -2.14 -6.30
C THR A 45 0.96 -0.84 -5.81
N VAL A 46 0.85 -0.57 -4.50
CA VAL A 46 1.39 0.62 -3.85
C VAL A 46 2.42 0.24 -2.81
N PHE A 47 3.49 1.04 -2.76
CA PHE A 47 4.48 0.97 -1.69
C PHE A 47 4.72 2.33 -1.05
N VAL A 48 5.28 2.28 0.16
CA VAL A 48 5.78 3.41 0.92
C VAL A 48 7.22 3.10 1.33
N ASP A 49 8.17 3.87 0.80
CA ASP A 49 9.59 3.77 1.11
C ASP A 49 10.15 5.18 1.37
N PRO A 50 10.71 5.49 2.55
CA PRO A 50 11.27 6.80 2.87
C PRO A 50 12.35 7.29 1.87
N ARG A 51 13.02 6.37 1.17
CA ARG A 51 14.08 6.65 0.19
C ARG A 51 13.52 7.08 -1.17
N ILE A 52 12.24 6.83 -1.44
CA ILE A 52 11.57 7.15 -2.70
C ILE A 52 10.44 8.14 -2.41
N ASN A 53 10.40 9.26 -3.15
CA ASN A 53 9.36 10.28 -3.01
C ASN A 53 9.14 10.77 -1.55
N SER A 54 10.18 10.69 -0.71
CA SER A 54 10.12 10.98 0.73
C SER A 54 9.05 10.18 1.49
N GLY A 55 8.83 8.91 1.12
CA GLY A 55 7.83 8.05 1.75
C GLY A 55 6.39 8.36 1.32
N ARG A 56 6.19 9.11 0.24
CA ARG A 56 4.85 9.28 -0.33
C ARG A 56 4.42 7.99 -1.04
N PRO A 57 3.16 7.55 -0.90
CA PRO A 57 2.63 6.40 -1.60
C PRO A 57 2.89 6.49 -3.11
N SER A 58 3.47 5.43 -3.65
CA SER A 58 3.90 5.37 -5.04
C SER A 58 3.53 4.01 -5.66
N PHE A 59 3.27 4.00 -6.96
CA PHE A 59 3.02 2.79 -7.74
C PHE A 59 4.29 1.94 -7.80
N VAL A 60 4.15 0.64 -7.61
CA VAL A 60 5.28 -0.29 -7.45
C VAL A 60 6.09 -0.44 -8.71
N GLU A 61 5.43 -0.49 -9.86
CA GLU A 61 6.09 -0.77 -11.13
C GLU A 61 6.92 0.41 -11.62
N THR A 62 6.45 1.63 -11.37
CA THR A 62 7.00 2.85 -11.99
C THR A 62 7.63 3.81 -10.98
N GLY A 63 7.33 3.67 -9.69
CA GLY A 63 7.74 4.63 -8.66
C GLY A 63 7.02 5.98 -8.74
N VAL A 64 6.01 6.11 -9.63
CA VAL A 64 5.21 7.33 -9.77
C VAL A 64 4.39 7.55 -8.50
N ARG A 65 4.30 8.79 -8.02
CA ARG A 65 3.48 9.10 -6.84
C ARG A 65 2.01 9.00 -7.21
N ILE A 66 1.22 8.38 -6.34
CA ILE A 66 -0.23 8.26 -6.54
C ILE A 66 -0.88 9.63 -6.76
N ILE A 67 -0.45 10.64 -5.99
CA ILE A 67 -1.01 11.99 -6.06
C ILE A 67 -0.82 12.65 -7.44
N ASP A 68 0.24 12.31 -8.17
CA ASP A 68 0.48 12.90 -9.50
C ASP A 68 -0.52 12.37 -10.52
N VAL A 69 -0.87 11.08 -10.44
CA VAL A 69 -1.91 10.43 -11.24
C VAL A 69 -3.30 10.90 -10.82
N GLU A 70 -3.59 10.89 -9.51
CA GLU A 70 -4.88 11.31 -8.96
C GLU A 70 -5.25 12.74 -9.35
N ASN A 71 -4.29 13.66 -9.31
CA ASN A 71 -4.54 15.06 -9.66
C ASN A 71 -4.94 15.23 -11.13
N ARG A 72 -4.30 14.51 -12.05
CA ARG A 72 -4.63 14.57 -13.49
C ARG A 72 -6.00 13.99 -13.78
N VAL A 73 -6.31 12.83 -13.20
CA VAL A 73 -7.64 12.21 -13.33
C VAL A 73 -8.71 13.11 -12.71
N ALA A 74 -8.43 13.73 -11.56
CA ALA A 74 -9.34 14.69 -10.92
C ALA A 74 -9.53 15.98 -11.74
N ALA A 75 -8.52 16.39 -12.53
CA ALA A 75 -8.62 17.49 -13.49
C ALA A 75 -9.48 17.15 -14.72
N GLY A 76 -9.93 15.90 -14.86
CA GLY A 76 -10.78 15.44 -15.95
C GLY A 76 -10.02 14.91 -17.16
N GLU A 77 -8.71 14.68 -17.04
CA GLU A 77 -7.92 14.03 -18.09
C GLU A 77 -8.39 12.57 -18.28
N PRO A 78 -8.42 12.05 -19.54
CA PRO A 78 -8.80 10.67 -19.79
C PRO A 78 -7.86 9.68 -19.08
N LEU A 79 -8.44 8.72 -18.37
CA LEU A 79 -7.68 7.74 -17.57
C LEU A 79 -6.64 6.99 -18.42
N ASP A 80 -7.03 6.57 -19.63
CA ASP A 80 -6.15 5.79 -20.51
C ASP A 80 -4.94 6.63 -20.99
N GLU A 81 -5.13 7.93 -21.25
CA GLU A 81 -4.02 8.84 -21.59
C GLU A 81 -3.07 9.07 -20.40
N VAL A 82 -3.63 9.27 -19.21
CA VAL A 82 -2.82 9.40 -17.98
C VAL A 82 -2.05 8.10 -17.70
N ALA A 83 -2.66 6.95 -17.95
CA ALA A 83 -2.04 5.65 -17.77
C ALA A 83 -0.85 5.45 -18.71
N ASP A 84 -1.03 5.76 -20.00
CA ASP A 84 0.02 5.68 -21.01
C ASP A 84 1.20 6.60 -20.69
N ASP A 85 0.95 7.83 -20.22
CA ASP A 85 2.00 8.79 -19.87
C ASP A 85 2.91 8.32 -18.71
N TYR A 86 2.37 7.48 -17.83
CA TYR A 86 3.08 6.96 -16.66
C TYR A 86 3.49 5.50 -16.79
N ASP A 87 3.22 4.85 -17.93
CA ASP A 87 3.45 3.41 -18.16
C ASP A 87 2.77 2.53 -17.09
N LEU A 88 1.49 2.80 -16.82
CA LEU A 88 0.69 2.11 -15.80
C LEU A 88 -0.52 1.40 -16.42
N ASP A 89 -1.00 0.32 -15.79
CA ASP A 89 -2.29 -0.29 -16.18
C ASP A 89 -3.46 0.62 -15.74
N PRO A 90 -4.37 1.04 -16.65
CA PRO A 90 -5.57 1.80 -16.29
C PRO A 90 -6.42 1.13 -15.19
N ARG A 91 -6.42 -0.21 -15.12
CA ARG A 91 -7.12 -0.98 -14.08
C ARG A 91 -6.47 -0.78 -12.71
N GLU A 92 -5.14 -0.73 -12.65
CA GLU A 92 -4.39 -0.47 -11.43
C GLU A 92 -4.65 0.94 -10.91
N ILE A 93 -4.63 1.94 -11.80
CA ILE A 93 -4.95 3.33 -11.45
C ILE A 93 -6.37 3.42 -10.88
N ARG A 94 -7.35 2.82 -11.57
CA ARG A 94 -8.74 2.81 -11.10
C ARG A 94 -8.87 2.16 -9.72
N HIS A 95 -8.23 1.01 -9.52
CA HIS A 95 -8.22 0.33 -8.23
C HIS A 95 -7.63 1.21 -7.12
N VAL A 96 -6.51 1.89 -7.38
CA VAL A 96 -5.87 2.79 -6.41
C VAL A 96 -6.76 3.99 -6.06
N ILE A 97 -7.38 4.62 -7.05
CA ILE A 97 -8.30 5.75 -6.84
C ILE A 97 -9.54 5.32 -6.03
N ASP A 98 -10.15 4.19 -6.40
CA ASP A 98 -11.34 3.67 -5.72
C ASP A 98 -11.01 3.26 -4.29
N ALA A 99 -9.86 2.58 -4.09
CA ALA A 99 -9.35 2.27 -2.77
C ALA A 99 -9.16 3.55 -1.97
N GLY A 100 -8.49 4.57 -2.52
CA GLY A 100 -8.18 5.86 -1.88
C GLY A 100 -9.39 6.56 -1.27
N ARG A 101 -10.50 6.63 -2.01
CA ARG A 101 -11.77 7.27 -1.61
C ARG A 101 -12.49 6.60 -0.44
N ALA A 102 -12.16 5.34 -0.13
CA ALA A 102 -12.78 4.58 0.95
C ALA A 102 -12.11 4.77 2.33
N ALA A 103 -11.14 5.67 2.47
CA ALA A 103 -10.50 6.06 3.74
C ALA A 103 -10.94 7.45 4.20
#